data_AF-A0A531KGJ8-F1
#
_entry.id   AF-A0A531KGJ8-F1
#
_cell.length_a   1.000
_cell.length_b   1.000
_cell.length_c   1.000
_cell.angle_alpha   90.00
_cell.angle_beta   90.00
_cell.angle_gamma   90.00
#
_symmetry.space_group_name_H-M   'P 1'
#
loop_
_entity.id
_entity.type
_entity.pdbx_description
1 polymer ?
#
loop_
_entity_poly.entity_id
_entity_poly.type
_entity_poly.pdbx_seq_one_letter_code
_entity_poly.pdbx_strand_id
1 'polypeptide(L)'
;VMIHTDTLNESGFVENTVAAINGRTIHAFHTEGAGGGHAPDIIKVCGLPNVIPSSTNPTRPYTVNTLAEHLDMLMVCHHLSPSIPEDIAFAESRIRKETIAAEDILHDIGAFSIISSDSQAMGRVGEVAIRTWQTADKMKRQRGSLPQETGDNDNFRVRRYIAKYTINPA
;
A
#
# COMPACT_ATOMS: atom_id res chain seq x y z
N VAL A 1 15.35 1.92 9.16
CA VAL A 1 14.33 1.25 10.02
C VAL A 1 13.09 1.05 9.18
N MET A 2 12.51 -0.16 9.19
CA MET A 2 11.20 -0.44 8.60
C MET A 2 10.14 -0.54 9.72
N ILE A 3 8.90 -0.11 9.45
CA ILE A 3 7.83 -0.12 10.45
C ILE A 3 6.50 -0.64 9.88
N HIS A 4 5.85 -1.49 10.68
CA HIS A 4 4.41 -1.79 10.65
C HIS A 4 3.81 -1.09 11.88
N THR A 5 2.86 -0.19 11.69
CA THR A 5 2.38 0.69 12.78
C THR A 5 1.20 0.08 13.54
N ASP A 6 0.80 0.72 14.63
CA ASP A 6 -0.21 0.24 15.57
C ASP A 6 -1.62 0.31 14.95
N THR A 7 -2.07 -0.79 14.35
CA THR A 7 -3.39 -0.89 13.71
C THR A 7 -4.53 -0.59 14.68
N LEU A 8 -4.38 -0.99 15.95
CA LEU A 8 -5.40 -0.85 16.97
C LEU A 8 -5.51 0.57 17.51
N ASN A 9 -4.53 1.42 17.20
CA ASN A 9 -4.36 2.73 17.84
C ASN A 9 -4.30 2.62 19.36
N GLU A 10 -3.75 1.52 19.89
CA GLU A 10 -3.67 1.24 21.33
C GLU A 10 -2.81 2.27 22.05
N SER A 11 -1.66 2.59 21.46
CA SER A 11 -0.68 3.54 22.00
C SER A 11 -0.89 4.99 21.53
N GLY A 12 -1.90 5.22 20.68
CA GLY A 12 -2.22 6.50 20.06
C GLY A 12 -2.55 6.36 18.57
N PHE A 13 -2.99 7.45 17.95
CA PHE A 13 -3.30 7.50 16.52
C PHE A 13 -2.04 7.75 15.67
N VAL A 14 -2.20 7.79 14.35
CA VAL A 14 -1.08 7.93 13.40
C VAL A 14 -0.19 9.15 13.69
N GLU A 15 -0.78 10.25 14.15
CA GLU A 15 -0.06 11.47 14.56
C GLU A 15 0.87 11.25 15.75
N ASN A 16 0.52 10.36 16.68
CA ASN A 16 1.37 10.03 17.82
C ASN A 16 2.60 9.24 17.35
N THR A 17 2.41 8.28 16.43
CA THR A 17 3.53 7.57 15.80
C THR A 17 4.41 8.50 14.97
N VAL A 18 3.82 9.44 14.22
CA VAL A 18 4.57 10.46 13.47
C VAL A 18 5.38 11.35 14.41
N ALA A 19 4.80 11.78 15.52
CA ALA A 19 5.52 12.54 16.55
C ALA A 19 6.67 11.71 17.16
N ALA A 20 6.45 10.41 17.42
CA ALA A 20 7.48 9.51 17.93
C ALA A 20 8.62 9.29 16.93
N ILE A 21 8.35 9.25 15.62
CA ILE A 21 9.38 9.20 14.57
C ILE A 21 10.29 10.44 14.66
N ASN A 22 9.74 11.60 15.05
CA ASN A 22 10.49 12.84 15.31
C ASN A 22 11.38 13.27 14.13
N GLY A 23 10.81 13.27 12.92
CA GLY A 23 11.49 13.70 11.69
C GLY A 23 12.63 12.79 11.20
N ARG A 24 12.93 11.68 11.89
CA ARG A 24 13.96 10.71 11.47
C ARG A 24 13.50 9.95 10.23
N THR A 25 14.46 9.57 9.38
CA THR A 25 14.18 8.75 8.19
C THR A 25 13.64 7.38 8.59
N ILE A 26 12.49 7.01 8.02
CA ILE A 26 11.86 5.71 8.27
C ILE A 26 11.19 5.17 7.01
N HIS A 27 11.21 3.86 6.85
CA HIS A 27 10.53 3.18 5.76
C HIS A 27 9.21 2.60 6.31
N ALA A 28 8.09 3.13 5.82
CA ALA A 28 6.76 2.63 6.16
C ALA A 28 6.43 1.42 5.26
N PHE A 29 6.24 0.25 5.88
CA PHE A 29 5.82 -0.96 5.16
C PHE A 29 4.32 -0.91 4.86
N HIS A 30 3.87 -1.55 3.77
CA HIS A 30 2.47 -1.62 3.30
C HIS A 30 1.62 -0.38 3.66
N THR A 31 2.10 0.80 3.23
CA THR A 31 1.68 2.11 3.72
C THR A 31 0.19 2.41 3.50
N GLU A 32 -0.47 1.72 2.57
CA GLU A 32 -1.93 1.82 2.41
C GLU A 32 -2.71 1.27 3.60
N GLY A 33 -2.18 0.26 4.29
CA GLY A 33 -2.67 -0.23 5.57
C GLY A 33 -3.42 -1.56 5.57
N ALA A 34 -3.75 -2.17 4.43
CA ALA A 34 -4.36 -3.51 4.42
C ALA A 34 -3.41 -4.57 5.02
N GLY A 35 -2.11 -4.50 4.66
CA GLY A 35 -1.04 -5.28 5.28
C GLY A 35 -0.81 -4.94 6.76
N GLY A 36 -1.30 -3.79 7.21
CA GLY A 36 -1.40 -3.35 8.60
C GLY A 36 -0.85 -1.94 8.84
N GLY A 37 -1.24 -1.35 9.95
CA GLY A 37 -0.96 0.03 10.33
C GLY A 37 -2.22 0.75 10.80
N HIS A 38 -2.03 1.90 11.46
CA HIS A 38 -3.10 2.74 12.03
C HIS A 38 -4.36 2.75 11.15
N ALA A 39 -5.46 2.22 11.68
CA ALA A 39 -6.74 2.20 11.00
C ALA A 39 -7.50 3.52 11.28
N PRO A 40 -8.04 4.21 10.25
CA PRO A 40 -8.02 3.86 8.83
C PRO A 40 -6.93 4.61 8.01
N ASP A 41 -6.05 5.37 8.65
CA ASP A 41 -5.40 6.52 8.02
C ASP A 41 -3.86 6.50 8.01
N ILE A 42 -3.23 5.35 8.21
CA ILE A 42 -1.79 5.15 8.03
C ILE A 42 -1.28 5.68 6.68
N ILE A 43 -2.10 5.63 5.63
CA ILE A 43 -1.76 6.14 4.29
C ILE A 43 -1.30 7.61 4.28
N LYS A 44 -1.68 8.41 5.28
CA LYS A 44 -1.23 9.80 5.45
C LYS A 44 0.29 9.95 5.46
N VAL A 45 1.03 8.94 5.94
CA VAL A 45 2.49 9.04 6.09
C VAL A 45 3.23 9.13 4.76
N CYS A 46 2.61 8.77 3.62
CA CYS A 46 3.21 8.97 2.31
C CYS A 46 3.40 10.44 1.92
N GLY A 47 2.74 11.37 2.63
CA GLY A 47 2.90 12.81 2.45
C GLY A 47 4.05 13.43 3.26
N LEU A 48 4.75 12.64 4.07
CA LEU A 48 5.80 13.13 4.97
C LEU A 48 7.19 13.04 4.31
N PRO A 49 8.02 14.11 4.40
CA PRO A 49 9.29 14.17 3.66
C PRO A 49 10.35 13.21 4.18
N ASN A 50 10.25 12.76 5.44
CA ASN A 50 11.18 11.84 6.07
C ASN A 50 10.72 10.36 5.97
N VAL A 51 9.61 10.08 5.29
CA VAL A 51 9.07 8.73 5.14
C VAL A 51 9.37 8.19 3.76
N ILE A 52 9.83 6.93 3.70
CA ILE A 52 9.97 6.16 2.46
C ILE A 52 8.77 5.19 2.41
N PRO A 53 7.68 5.53 1.70
CA PRO A 53 6.47 4.71 1.67
C PRO A 53 6.57 3.56 0.67
N SER A 54 6.14 2.39 1.09
CA SER A 54 6.12 1.19 0.25
C SER A 54 4.78 0.47 0.30
N SER A 55 4.45 -0.23 -0.78
CA SER A 55 3.32 -1.16 -0.83
C SER A 55 3.78 -2.60 -0.81
N THR A 56 2.90 -3.47 -0.36
CA THR A 56 2.99 -4.92 -0.57
C THR A 56 2.04 -5.31 -1.70
N ASN A 57 2.28 -6.46 -2.33
CA ASN A 57 1.75 -6.70 -3.66
C ASN A 57 0.31 -7.24 -3.79
N PRO A 58 -0.39 -7.78 -2.77
CA PRO A 58 -1.73 -8.31 -3.00
C PRO A 58 -2.79 -7.25 -3.31
N THR A 59 -2.63 -6.02 -2.80
CA THR A 59 -3.55 -4.92 -3.10
C THR A 59 -3.34 -4.38 -4.51
N ARG A 60 -2.32 -4.84 -5.25
CA ARG A 60 -1.83 -4.23 -6.48
C ARG A 60 -2.29 -4.99 -7.73
N PRO A 61 -2.87 -4.29 -8.72
CA PRO A 61 -3.74 -3.13 -8.53
C PRO A 61 -5.03 -3.50 -7.81
N TYR A 62 -5.86 -2.49 -7.48
CA TYR A 62 -7.23 -2.74 -7.06
C TYR A 62 -8.05 -3.42 -8.18
N THR A 63 -8.66 -4.57 -7.89
CA THR A 63 -9.50 -5.33 -8.83
C THR A 63 -10.84 -5.73 -8.19
N VAL A 64 -11.73 -6.34 -8.99
CA VAL A 64 -13.07 -6.75 -8.54
C VAL A 64 -13.05 -7.75 -7.38
N ASN A 65 -12.01 -8.59 -7.28
CA ASN A 65 -11.90 -9.61 -6.22
C ASN A 65 -11.06 -9.15 -5.03
N THR A 66 -10.38 -8.00 -5.12
CA THR A 66 -9.40 -7.58 -4.10
C THR A 66 -10.02 -7.49 -2.71
N LEU A 67 -11.21 -6.88 -2.56
CA LEU A 67 -11.83 -6.74 -1.24
C LEU A 67 -12.25 -8.07 -0.62
N ALA A 68 -12.95 -8.91 -1.39
CA ALA A 68 -13.44 -10.19 -0.89
C ALA A 68 -12.27 -11.11 -0.50
N GLU A 69 -11.22 -11.15 -1.32
CA GLU A 69 -9.99 -11.89 -1.02
C GLU A 69 -9.32 -11.38 0.25
N HIS A 70 -9.15 -10.06 0.39
CA HIS A 70 -8.39 -9.50 1.51
C HIS A 70 -9.15 -9.57 2.84
N LEU A 71 -10.48 -9.44 2.80
CA LEU A 71 -11.31 -9.59 4.00
C LEU A 71 -11.19 -11.01 4.54
N ASP A 72 -11.38 -12.02 3.69
CA ASP A 72 -11.27 -13.44 4.07
C ASP A 72 -9.84 -13.80 4.50
N MET A 73 -8.83 -13.35 3.75
CA MET A 73 -7.41 -13.53 4.11
C MET A 73 -7.11 -12.95 5.50
N LEU A 74 -7.56 -11.73 5.79
CA LEU A 74 -7.31 -11.09 7.08
C LEU A 74 -7.97 -11.87 8.22
N MET A 75 -9.22 -12.28 8.03
CA MET A 75 -9.97 -13.06 9.02
C MET A 75 -9.28 -14.39 9.32
N VAL A 76 -8.83 -15.12 8.30
CA VAL A 76 -8.06 -16.35 8.47
C VAL A 76 -6.74 -16.10 9.19
N CYS A 77 -5.95 -15.11 8.75
CA CYS A 77 -4.65 -14.81 9.36
C CYS A 77 -4.73 -14.42 10.83
N HIS A 78 -5.81 -13.76 11.26
CA HIS A 78 -6.00 -13.29 12.63
C HIS A 78 -6.94 -14.19 13.45
N HIS A 79 -7.35 -15.35 12.91
CA HIS A 79 -8.27 -16.29 13.56
C HIS A 79 -9.58 -15.64 14.03
N LEU A 80 -10.07 -14.69 13.22
CA LEU A 80 -11.29 -13.94 13.48
C LEU A 80 -12.54 -14.76 13.13
N SER A 81 -13.64 -14.51 13.83
CA SER A 81 -14.90 -15.18 13.64
C SER A 81 -15.93 -14.26 12.97
N PRO A 82 -16.59 -14.68 11.87
CA PRO A 82 -17.66 -13.89 11.25
C PRO A 82 -18.92 -13.78 12.13
N SER A 83 -18.99 -14.54 13.23
CA SER A 83 -20.07 -14.48 14.20
C SER A 83 -19.84 -13.46 15.33
N ILE A 84 -18.62 -12.90 15.44
CA ILE A 84 -18.25 -11.91 16.45
C ILE A 84 -18.27 -10.52 15.80
N PRO A 85 -19.16 -9.60 16.23
CA PRO A 85 -19.26 -8.26 15.63
C PRO A 85 -17.96 -7.44 15.71
N GLU A 86 -17.21 -7.56 16.80
CA GLU A 86 -15.94 -6.85 17.01
C GLU A 86 -14.85 -7.33 16.03
N ASP A 87 -14.84 -8.62 15.71
CA ASP A 87 -13.93 -9.22 14.73
C ASP A 87 -14.22 -8.70 13.32
N ILE A 88 -15.50 -8.60 12.95
CA ILE A 88 -15.93 -7.97 11.69
C ILE A 88 -15.56 -6.49 11.67
N ALA A 89 -15.82 -5.75 12.75
CA ALA A 89 -15.50 -4.33 12.85
C ALA A 89 -13.98 -4.08 12.69
N PHE A 90 -13.14 -4.92 13.32
CA PHE A 90 -11.69 -4.87 13.12
C PHE A 90 -11.32 -5.15 11.66
N ALA A 91 -11.87 -6.20 11.06
CA ALA A 91 -11.56 -6.58 9.69
C ALA A 91 -11.96 -5.50 8.67
N GLU A 92 -13.16 -4.95 8.78
CA GLU A 92 -13.68 -3.86 7.95
C GLU A 92 -12.93 -2.54 8.18
N SER A 93 -12.43 -2.29 9.40
CA SER A 93 -11.59 -1.12 9.68
C SER A 93 -10.26 -1.18 8.94
N ARG A 94 -9.75 -2.39 8.64
CA ARG A 94 -8.44 -2.64 8.02
C ARG A 94 -8.49 -2.83 6.50
N ILE A 95 -9.50 -3.53 5.98
CA ILE A 95 -9.65 -3.81 4.54
C ILE A 95 -10.63 -2.80 3.93
N ARG A 96 -10.08 -1.72 3.37
CA ARG A 96 -10.88 -0.58 2.90
C ARG A 96 -10.74 -0.38 1.40
N LYS A 97 -11.88 -0.24 0.71
CA LYS A 97 -11.91 0.00 -0.74
C LYS A 97 -11.23 1.30 -1.11
N GLU A 98 -11.46 2.32 -0.30
CA GLU A 98 -11.09 3.70 -0.53
C GLU A 98 -9.57 3.85 -0.54
N THR A 99 -8.89 3.30 0.47
CA THR A 99 -7.43 3.41 0.58
C THR A 99 -6.72 2.48 -0.41
N ILE A 100 -7.23 1.27 -0.67
CA ILE A 100 -6.70 0.36 -1.71
C ILE A 100 -6.80 0.99 -3.10
N ALA A 101 -7.91 1.67 -3.40
CA ALA A 101 -8.09 2.40 -4.66
C ALA A 101 -7.20 3.67 -4.73
N ALA A 102 -7.05 4.39 -3.62
CA ALA A 102 -6.17 5.56 -3.55
C ALA A 102 -4.70 5.17 -3.76
N GLU A 103 -4.26 4.02 -3.25
CA GLU A 103 -2.90 3.50 -3.39
C GLU A 103 -2.49 3.33 -4.87
N ASP A 104 -3.40 2.92 -5.75
CA ASP A 104 -3.13 2.88 -7.20
C ASP A 104 -2.75 4.26 -7.75
N ILE A 105 -3.52 5.29 -7.40
CA ILE A 105 -3.30 6.67 -7.88
C ILE A 105 -2.02 7.24 -7.26
N LEU A 106 -1.78 6.99 -5.97
CA LEU A 106 -0.59 7.44 -5.25
C LEU A 106 0.69 6.82 -5.82
N HIS A 107 0.64 5.58 -6.29
CA HIS A 107 1.74 4.99 -7.07
C HIS A 107 1.97 5.72 -8.38
N ASP A 108 0.91 6.02 -9.13
CA ASP A 108 0.99 6.60 -10.46
C ASP A 108 1.53 8.03 -10.44
N ILE A 109 1.20 8.82 -9.41
CA ILE A 109 1.75 10.18 -9.23
C ILE A 109 3.13 10.19 -8.58
N GLY A 110 3.59 9.05 -8.04
CA GLY A 110 4.91 8.91 -7.42
C GLY A 110 4.98 9.25 -5.93
N ALA A 111 3.83 9.33 -5.24
CA ALA A 111 3.78 9.52 -3.78
C ALA A 111 4.16 8.23 -3.02
N PHE A 112 3.94 7.06 -3.62
CA PHE A 112 4.49 5.80 -3.14
C PHE A 112 5.76 5.44 -3.91
N SER A 113 6.81 5.04 -3.18
CA SER A 113 8.16 4.94 -3.74
C SER A 113 8.59 3.49 -4.02
N ILE A 114 8.06 2.51 -3.28
CA ILE A 114 8.49 1.11 -3.37
C ILE A 114 7.31 0.15 -3.53
N ILE A 115 7.48 -0.93 -4.29
CA ILE A 115 6.59 -2.10 -4.30
C ILE A 115 7.41 -3.31 -3.88
N SER A 116 6.88 -4.06 -2.91
CA SER A 116 7.51 -5.22 -2.27
C SER A 116 6.51 -6.39 -2.21
N SER A 117 6.95 -7.56 -1.72
CA SER A 117 6.07 -8.74 -1.64
C SER A 117 5.21 -8.75 -0.38
N ASP A 118 5.84 -8.88 0.78
CA ASP A 118 5.32 -9.47 2.04
C ASP A 118 5.21 -11.01 2.00
N SER A 119 6.31 -11.68 1.67
CA SER A 119 6.32 -13.08 1.24
C SER A 119 5.65 -14.02 2.25
N GLN A 120 4.53 -14.63 1.84
CA GLN A 120 3.72 -15.57 2.64
C GLN A 120 3.10 -14.97 3.92
N ALA A 121 3.16 -13.65 4.09
CA ALA A 121 2.64 -12.92 5.24
C ALA A 121 1.73 -11.77 4.77
N MET A 122 0.69 -12.09 4.00
CA MET A 122 -0.11 -11.14 3.19
C MET A 122 0.62 -10.62 1.94
N GLY A 123 1.35 -11.50 1.25
CA GLY A 123 2.10 -11.13 0.05
C GLY A 123 2.65 -12.32 -0.75
N ARG A 124 2.97 -12.07 -2.02
CA ARG A 124 3.34 -13.10 -3.00
C ARG A 124 4.73 -12.86 -3.56
N VAL A 125 5.74 -13.62 -3.10
CA VAL A 125 7.16 -13.36 -3.43
C VAL A 125 7.45 -13.28 -4.94
N GLY A 126 6.83 -14.14 -5.75
CA GLY A 126 7.03 -14.20 -7.20
C GLY A 126 6.31 -13.10 -8.00
N GLU A 127 5.55 -12.23 -7.35
CA GLU A 127 4.64 -11.32 -8.04
C GLU A 127 5.01 -9.83 -7.94
N VAL A 128 6.14 -9.45 -7.32
CA VAL A 128 6.54 -8.03 -7.16
C VAL A 128 6.60 -7.29 -8.50
N ALA A 129 7.30 -7.85 -9.48
CA ALA A 129 7.49 -7.23 -10.78
C ALA A 129 6.17 -7.19 -11.59
N ILE A 130 5.45 -8.31 -11.68
CA ILE A 130 4.21 -8.37 -12.47
C ILE A 130 3.12 -7.45 -11.90
N ARG A 131 2.99 -7.38 -10.56
CA ARG A 131 2.01 -6.51 -9.88
C ARG A 131 2.33 -5.04 -10.09
N THR A 132 3.61 -4.68 -10.10
CA THR A 132 4.07 -3.33 -10.46
C THR A 132 3.59 -2.94 -11.86
N TRP A 133 3.76 -3.82 -12.84
CA TRP A 133 3.37 -3.53 -14.23
C TRP A 133 1.86 -3.57 -14.46
N GLN A 134 1.13 -4.43 -13.76
CA GLN A 134 -0.34 -4.45 -13.77
C GLN A 134 -0.91 -3.13 -13.21
N THR A 135 -0.31 -2.57 -12.16
CA THR A 135 -0.70 -1.25 -11.66
C THR A 135 -0.41 -0.15 -12.69
N ALA A 136 0.75 -0.17 -13.34
CA ALA A 136 1.07 0.78 -14.40
C ALA A 136 0.08 0.71 -15.59
N ASP A 137 -0.26 -0.50 -16.06
CA ASP A 137 -1.24 -0.71 -17.13
C ASP A 137 -2.62 -0.19 -16.73
N LYS A 138 -3.12 -0.56 -15.55
CA LYS A 138 -4.42 -0.08 -15.07
C LYS A 138 -4.46 1.45 -15.01
N MET A 139 -3.41 2.07 -14.48
CA MET A 139 -3.35 3.53 -14.35
C MET A 139 -3.27 4.23 -15.70
N LYS A 140 -2.55 3.68 -16.68
CA LYS A 140 -2.61 4.17 -18.06
C LYS A 140 -4.03 4.12 -18.61
N ARG A 141 -4.72 2.98 -18.46
CA ARG A 141 -6.09 2.81 -18.99
C ARG A 141 -7.10 3.78 -18.35
N GLN A 142 -6.95 4.07 -17.06
CA GLN A 142 -7.90 4.93 -16.33
C GLN A 142 -7.54 6.42 -16.36
N ARG A 143 -6.25 6.76 -16.44
CA ARG A 143 -5.76 8.14 -16.27
C ARG A 143 -5.05 8.70 -17.50
N GLY A 144 -4.83 7.89 -18.54
CA GLY A 144 -4.15 8.30 -19.76
C GLY A 144 -2.64 8.50 -19.57
N SER A 145 -2.07 9.40 -20.36
CA SER A 145 -0.65 9.74 -20.30
C SER A 145 -0.31 10.55 -19.05
N LEU A 146 0.88 10.35 -18.48
CA LEU A 146 1.33 11.18 -17.35
C LEU A 146 1.69 12.59 -17.83
N PRO A 147 1.53 13.63 -17.00
CA PRO A 147 1.88 15.01 -17.38
C PRO A 147 3.35 15.21 -17.78
N GLN A 148 4.25 14.33 -17.31
CA GLN A 148 5.68 14.37 -17.60
C GLN A 148 6.09 13.60 -18.86
N GLU A 149 5.15 12.92 -19.55
CA GLU A 149 5.48 12.22 -20.78
C GLU A 149 5.74 13.19 -21.94
N THR A 150 6.69 12.80 -22.80
CA THR A 150 7.00 13.53 -24.03
C THR A 150 7.00 12.56 -25.22
N GLY A 151 6.22 12.88 -26.25
CA GLY A 151 6.02 12.02 -27.43
C GLY A 151 4.96 10.94 -27.24
N ASP A 152 4.86 10.03 -28.22
CA ASP A 152 3.88 8.93 -28.24
C ASP A 152 4.46 7.66 -27.61
N ASN A 153 4.60 7.66 -26.29
CA ASN A 153 5.16 6.57 -25.49
C ASN A 153 4.75 6.69 -24.01
N ASP A 154 5.14 5.70 -23.20
CA ASP A 154 4.95 5.67 -21.75
C ASP A 154 6.31 5.62 -20.99
N ASN A 155 7.37 6.18 -21.56
CA ASN A 155 8.73 6.00 -21.03
C ASN A 155 8.91 6.60 -19.62
N PHE A 156 8.27 7.72 -19.31
CA PHE A 156 8.31 8.30 -17.97
C PHE A 156 7.56 7.40 -16.97
N ARG A 157 6.37 6.89 -17.31
CA ARG A 157 5.64 5.93 -16.48
C ARG A 157 6.47 4.66 -16.27
N VAL A 158 7.02 4.09 -17.34
CA VAL A 158 7.86 2.88 -17.27
C VAL A 158 9.05 3.08 -16.32
N ARG A 159 9.77 4.20 -16.45
CA ARG A 159 10.88 4.54 -15.54
C ARG A 159 10.43 4.75 -14.10
N ARG A 160 9.29 5.44 -13.88
CA ARG A 160 8.72 5.63 -12.54
C ARG A 160 8.39 4.30 -11.88
N TYR A 161 7.83 3.34 -12.62
CA TYR A 161 7.40 2.07 -12.05
C TYR A 161 8.54 1.05 -11.91
N ILE A 162 9.48 0.95 -12.85
CA ILE A 162 10.64 0.05 -12.69
C ILE A 162 11.50 0.45 -11.48
N ALA A 163 11.61 1.75 -11.18
CA ALA A 163 12.33 2.24 -10.01
C ALA A 163 11.78 1.69 -8.68
N LYS A 164 10.47 1.39 -8.61
CA LYS A 164 9.77 0.94 -7.39
C LYS A 164 10.22 -0.42 -6.88
N TYR A 165 10.84 -1.25 -7.72
CA TYR A 165 11.38 -2.56 -7.31
C TYR A 165 12.84 -2.77 -7.72
N THR A 166 13.55 -1.69 -8.10
CA THR A 166 14.98 -1.73 -8.46
C THR A 166 15.79 -0.74 -7.64
N ILE A 167 15.89 0.52 -8.06
CA ILE A 167 16.75 1.52 -7.43
C ILE A 167 16.19 2.08 -6.13
N ASN A 168 14.87 2.18 -5.97
CA ASN A 168 14.31 2.74 -4.72
C ASN A 168 14.44 1.78 -3.52
N PRO A 169 14.32 0.45 -3.68
CA PRO A 169 14.62 -0.49 -2.59
C PRO A 169 16.10 -0.65 -2.20
N ALA A 170 17.05 -0.28 -3.09
CA ALA A 170 18.49 -0.45 -2.88
C ALA A 170 19.08 0.63 -1.97
#